data_AF-A0A917K0T7-F1
#
_entry.id   AF-A0A917K0T7-F1
#
_cell.length_a   1.000
_cell.length_b   1.000
_cell.length_c   1.000
_cell.angle_alpha   90.00
_cell.angle_beta   90.00
_cell.angle_gamma   90.00
#
_symmetry.space_group_name_H-M   'P 1'
#
loop_
_entity.id
_entity.type
_entity.pdbx_description
1 polymer ?
#
loop_
_entity_poly.entity_id
_entity_poly.type
_entity_poly.pdbx_seq_one_letter_code
_entity_poly.pdbx_strand_id
1 'polypeptide(L)'
;MATTDQLPNLDHGDYPGLFQAADAASLHQQRSYLRGVRFRLVLTVAAAVLAAFTLRIGGAGIDVFALGTALAFVGAMVIQLALVGSRPDQVWYEGRALAESVKTLTWRYAVAAQPFPAGDEQADVEFVKRIQAMHRDLPNVHLGPTTAPPISERMRELRAAPLAVRKEAYLTGRVLDQQDWYATKAVYHQQRARIYRTTMLVMEVVGVAGALAKATGVVDFDLAGIVAAMVSAVAAWTATRQRAATATAYVVASHELGVIRDLIDRDLDEQQWSAAVVDAESAISREHTMWHANRAH
;
A
#
# COMPACT_ATOMS: atom_id res chain seq x y z
N MET A 1 25.40 8.15 -29.55
CA MET A 1 24.82 8.57 -28.25
C MET A 1 23.52 9.30 -28.55
N ALA A 2 22.40 8.58 -28.51
CA ALA A 2 21.10 9.25 -28.46
C ALA A 2 20.97 9.88 -27.07
N THR A 3 20.62 11.16 -27.01
CA THR A 3 20.29 11.87 -25.77
C THR A 3 19.16 11.13 -25.05
N THR A 4 19.33 10.91 -23.75
CA THR A 4 18.43 10.16 -22.85
C THR A 4 16.97 10.67 -22.86
N ASP A 5 16.72 11.87 -23.41
CA ASP A 5 15.40 12.51 -23.57
C ASP A 5 14.52 11.95 -24.70
N GLN A 6 14.98 10.99 -25.51
CA GLN A 6 14.22 10.47 -26.66
C GLN A 6 13.84 8.99 -26.60
N LEU A 7 14.21 8.26 -25.54
CA LEU A 7 13.82 6.85 -25.42
C LEU A 7 12.33 6.72 -25.09
N PRO A 8 11.60 5.81 -25.74
CA PRO A 8 10.23 5.48 -25.38
C PRO A 8 10.12 4.92 -23.98
N ASN A 9 9.87 5.79 -22.99
CA ASN A 9 9.49 5.36 -21.65
C ASN A 9 7.97 5.48 -21.49
N LEU A 10 7.41 4.66 -20.58
CA LEU A 10 6.00 4.67 -20.22
C LEU A 10 5.82 5.44 -18.93
N ASP A 11 4.90 6.40 -18.92
CA ASP A 11 4.47 7.09 -17.71
C ASP A 11 3.12 6.57 -17.19
N HIS A 12 2.60 7.22 -16.14
CA HIS A 12 1.31 6.84 -15.57
C HIS A 12 0.13 7.01 -16.55
N GLY A 13 0.18 8.03 -17.41
CA GLY A 13 -0.86 8.33 -18.39
C GLY A 13 -0.88 7.34 -19.55
N ASP A 14 0.26 6.71 -19.86
CA ASP A 14 0.38 5.69 -20.90
C ASP A 14 -0.25 4.34 -20.53
N TYR A 15 -0.44 4.06 -19.24
CA TYR A 15 -1.04 2.82 -18.77
C TYR A 15 -2.54 2.73 -19.11
N PRO A 16 -3.08 1.50 -19.30
CA PRO A 16 -4.49 1.29 -19.64
C PRO A 16 -5.43 1.98 -18.67
N GLY A 17 -6.60 2.43 -19.15
CA GLY A 17 -7.60 3.06 -18.27
C GLY A 17 -8.00 2.21 -17.06
N LEU A 18 -7.97 0.88 -17.18
CA LEU A 18 -8.20 -0.06 -16.08
C LEU A 18 -7.16 0.11 -14.95
N PHE A 19 -5.88 0.30 -15.30
CA PHE A 19 -4.82 0.58 -14.31
C PHE A 19 -5.13 1.88 -13.58
N GLN A 20 -5.40 2.95 -14.32
CA GLN A 20 -5.59 4.29 -13.75
C GLN A 20 -6.80 4.31 -12.80
N ALA A 21 -7.91 3.65 -13.20
CA ALA A 21 -9.10 3.55 -12.36
C ALA A 21 -8.86 2.70 -11.10
N ALA A 22 -8.15 1.57 -11.24
CA ALA A 22 -7.85 0.67 -10.13
C ALA A 22 -6.89 1.30 -9.11
N ASP A 23 -5.84 1.97 -9.57
CA ASP A 23 -4.88 2.66 -8.71
C ASP A 23 -5.55 3.83 -7.95
N ALA A 24 -6.36 4.64 -8.65
CA ALA A 24 -7.10 5.73 -8.02
C ALA A 24 -8.09 5.23 -6.95
N ALA A 25 -8.85 4.17 -7.25
CA ALA A 25 -9.76 3.55 -6.29
C ALA A 25 -8.99 3.00 -5.07
N SER A 26 -7.88 2.30 -5.31
CA SER A 26 -7.00 1.74 -4.28
C SER A 26 -6.48 2.82 -3.32
N LEU A 27 -5.94 3.92 -3.86
CA LEU A 27 -5.42 5.04 -3.08
C LEU A 27 -6.50 5.77 -2.28
N HIS A 28 -7.69 5.95 -2.87
CA HIS A 28 -8.82 6.55 -2.17
C HIS A 28 -9.24 5.72 -0.96
N GLN A 29 -9.42 4.41 -1.16
CA GLN A 29 -9.86 3.50 -0.10
C GLN A 29 -8.78 3.30 0.98
N GLN A 30 -7.50 3.25 0.61
CA GLN A 30 -6.40 3.26 1.58
C GLN A 30 -6.48 4.47 2.52
N ARG A 31 -6.68 5.67 1.95
CA ARG A 31 -6.75 6.92 2.74
C ARG A 31 -7.98 6.91 3.65
N SER A 32 -9.13 6.48 3.12
CA SER A 32 -10.37 6.35 3.88
C SER A 32 -10.20 5.40 5.08
N TYR A 33 -9.74 4.18 4.82
CA TYR A 33 -9.47 3.16 5.84
C TYR A 33 -8.54 3.67 6.94
N LEU A 34 -7.36 4.19 6.56
CA LEU A 34 -6.36 4.66 7.53
C LEU A 34 -6.84 5.87 8.33
N ARG A 35 -7.64 6.77 7.74
CA ARG A 35 -8.27 7.88 8.48
C ARG A 35 -9.32 7.36 9.45
N GLY A 36 -10.18 6.44 9.03
CA GLY A 36 -11.19 5.83 9.88
C GLY A 36 -10.57 5.14 11.09
N VAL A 37 -9.57 4.28 10.88
CA VAL A 37 -8.83 3.64 11.99
C VAL A 37 -8.20 4.68 12.91
N ARG A 38 -7.57 5.73 12.36
CA ARG A 38 -6.97 6.80 13.17
C ARG A 38 -8.01 7.52 14.03
N PHE A 39 -9.14 7.95 13.45
CA PHE A 39 -10.19 8.65 14.20
C PHE A 39 -10.81 7.77 15.26
N ARG A 40 -11.06 6.49 14.97
CA ARG A 40 -11.55 5.52 15.96
C ARG A 40 -10.59 5.42 17.15
N LEU A 41 -9.29 5.27 16.89
CA LEU A 41 -8.27 5.18 17.95
C LEU A 41 -8.17 6.46 18.78
N VAL A 42 -8.23 7.63 18.14
CA VAL A 42 -8.25 8.92 18.83
C VAL A 42 -9.49 9.05 19.73
N LEU A 43 -10.66 8.65 19.25
CA LEU A 43 -11.90 8.66 20.04
C LEU A 43 -11.82 7.72 21.24
N THR A 44 -11.23 6.52 21.08
CA THR A 44 -11.05 5.60 22.22
C THR A 44 -10.08 6.14 23.27
N VAL A 45 -9.01 6.84 22.86
CA VAL A 45 -8.11 7.50 23.80
C VAL A 45 -8.79 8.71 24.46
N ALA A 46 -9.54 9.50 23.70
CA ALA A 46 -10.30 10.63 24.23
C ALA A 46 -11.33 10.17 25.26
N ALA A 47 -12.02 9.05 25.02
CA ALA A 47 -12.93 8.45 26.00
C ALA A 47 -12.22 8.11 27.32
N ALA A 48 -11.02 7.51 27.26
CA ALA A 48 -10.23 7.20 28.45
C ALA A 48 -9.76 8.47 29.20
N VAL A 49 -9.38 9.52 28.47
CA VAL A 49 -9.01 10.81 29.07
C VAL A 49 -10.22 11.47 29.75
N LEU A 50 -11.37 11.53 29.08
CA LEU A 50 -12.60 12.12 29.64
C LEU A 50 -13.04 11.35 30.89
N ALA A 51 -13.00 10.03 30.87
CA ALA A 51 -13.37 9.17 32.00
C ALA A 51 -12.51 9.38 33.25
N ALA A 52 -11.32 9.97 33.13
CA ALA A 52 -10.44 10.24 34.26
C ALA A 52 -10.84 11.49 35.07
N PHE A 53 -11.77 12.30 34.55
CA PHE A 53 -12.26 13.52 35.21
C PHE A 53 -13.75 13.39 35.53
N THR A 54 -14.19 14.12 36.55
CA THR A 54 -15.61 14.21 36.91
C THR A 54 -16.00 15.68 37.09
N LEU A 55 -17.09 16.10 36.48
CA LEU A 55 -17.62 17.46 36.62
C LEU A 55 -19.14 17.41 36.59
N ARG A 56 -19.74 17.52 37.78
CA ARG A 56 -21.19 17.49 37.96
C ARG A 56 -21.77 18.89 37.84
N ILE A 57 -22.73 19.07 36.93
CA ILE A 57 -23.39 20.36 36.70
C ILE A 57 -24.91 20.23 36.91
N GLY A 58 -25.50 21.26 37.51
CA GLY A 58 -26.95 21.39 37.71
C GLY A 58 -27.51 20.57 38.89
N GLY A 59 -28.77 20.82 39.25
CA GLY A 59 -29.44 20.17 40.38
C GLY A 59 -29.64 18.65 40.24
N ALA A 60 -29.56 18.13 39.01
CA ALA A 60 -29.62 16.69 38.72
C ALA A 60 -28.26 15.97 38.84
N GLY A 61 -27.15 16.70 39.01
CA GLY A 61 -25.82 16.10 39.23
C GLY A 61 -25.23 15.34 38.04
N ILE A 62 -25.60 15.71 36.80
CA ILE A 62 -25.10 15.04 35.58
C ILE A 62 -23.60 15.29 35.42
N ASP A 63 -22.82 14.23 35.23
CA ASP A 63 -21.40 14.31 34.94
C ASP A 63 -21.14 14.53 33.44
N VAL A 64 -20.67 15.73 33.10
CA VAL A 64 -20.42 16.14 31.71
C VAL A 64 -19.30 15.30 31.07
N PHE A 65 -18.29 14.90 31.85
CA PHE A 65 -17.19 14.07 31.35
C PHE A 65 -17.65 12.63 31.07
N ALA A 66 -18.58 12.10 31.87
CA ALA A 66 -19.20 10.80 31.62
C ALA A 66 -20.03 10.82 30.31
N LEU A 67 -20.79 11.90 30.07
CA LEU A 67 -21.53 12.07 28.81
C LEU A 67 -20.56 12.17 27.62
N GLY A 68 -19.48 12.94 27.75
CA GLY A 68 -18.44 13.03 26.71
C GLY A 68 -17.78 11.68 26.42
N THR A 69 -17.51 10.89 27.45
CA THR A 69 -16.98 9.52 27.32
C THR A 69 -17.93 8.62 26.53
N ALA A 70 -19.22 8.66 26.86
CA ALA A 70 -20.25 7.89 26.14
C ALA A 70 -20.33 8.30 24.66
N LEU A 71 -20.32 9.60 24.36
CA LEU A 71 -20.34 10.11 22.99
C LEU A 71 -19.09 9.70 22.20
N ALA A 72 -17.91 9.73 22.84
CA ALA A 72 -16.67 9.29 22.22
C ALA A 72 -16.70 7.79 21.86
N PHE A 73 -17.22 6.94 22.76
CA PHE A 73 -17.41 5.51 22.47
C PHE A 73 -18.44 5.25 21.36
N VAL A 74 -19.57 5.96 21.38
CA VAL A 74 -20.57 5.86 20.29
C VAL A 74 -19.95 6.25 18.95
N GLY A 75 -19.18 7.35 18.91
CA GLY A 75 -18.46 7.75 17.70
C GLY A 75 -17.45 6.69 17.23
N ALA A 76 -16.66 6.12 18.14
CA ALA A 76 -15.72 5.05 17.80
C ALA A 76 -16.44 3.80 17.28
N MET A 77 -17.59 3.45 17.85
CA MET A 77 -18.43 2.33 17.42
C MET A 77 -19.03 2.57 16.03
N VAL A 78 -19.56 3.76 15.76
CA VAL A 78 -20.09 4.12 14.43
C VAL A 78 -19.00 4.02 13.36
N ILE A 79 -17.79 4.51 13.64
CA ILE A 79 -16.66 4.37 12.72
C ILE A 79 -16.30 2.89 12.52
N GLN A 80 -16.28 2.09 13.58
CA GLN A 80 -16.01 0.65 13.46
C GLN A 80 -17.05 -0.06 12.58
N LEU A 81 -18.34 0.23 12.77
CA LEU A 81 -19.41 -0.33 11.96
C LEU A 81 -19.29 0.11 10.50
N ALA A 82 -18.95 1.38 10.24
CA ALA A 82 -18.71 1.87 8.90
C ALA A 82 -17.52 1.17 8.23
N LEU A 83 -16.42 0.94 8.94
CA LEU A 83 -15.26 0.19 8.42
C LEU A 83 -15.60 -1.27 8.11
N VAL A 84 -16.35 -1.95 8.99
CA VAL A 84 -16.78 -3.35 8.78
C VAL A 84 -17.79 -3.47 7.62
N GLY A 85 -18.70 -2.50 7.49
CA GLY A 85 -19.73 -2.50 6.46
C GLY A 85 -19.19 -2.15 5.07
N SER A 86 -18.29 -1.16 4.96
CA SER A 86 -17.74 -0.72 3.67
C SER A 86 -16.49 -1.50 3.23
N ARG A 87 -15.82 -2.22 4.14
CA ARG A 87 -14.59 -3.01 3.90
C ARG A 87 -13.58 -2.30 2.97
N PRO A 88 -13.20 -1.04 3.29
CA PRO A 88 -12.33 -0.25 2.42
C PRO A 88 -10.92 -0.84 2.35
N ASP A 89 -10.52 -1.67 3.32
CA ASP A 89 -9.30 -2.46 3.27
C ASP A 89 -9.33 -3.50 2.14
N GLN A 90 -10.42 -4.25 1.97
CA GLN A 90 -10.55 -5.22 0.88
C GLN A 90 -10.46 -4.54 -0.49
N VAL A 91 -11.21 -3.45 -0.68
CA VAL A 91 -11.20 -2.69 -1.94
C VAL A 91 -9.84 -2.05 -2.20
N TRP A 92 -9.17 -1.52 -1.16
CA TRP A 92 -7.80 -1.04 -1.27
C TRP A 92 -6.86 -2.14 -1.81
N TYR A 93 -6.95 -3.34 -1.25
CA TYR A 93 -6.10 -4.48 -1.60
C TYR A 93 -6.37 -5.04 -2.99
N GLU A 94 -7.63 -5.32 -3.32
CA GLU A 94 -8.03 -5.83 -4.62
C GLU A 94 -7.71 -4.81 -5.73
N GLY A 95 -7.97 -3.53 -5.49
CA GLY A 95 -7.62 -2.46 -6.44
C GLY A 95 -6.11 -2.35 -6.66
N ARG A 96 -5.30 -2.50 -5.61
CA ARG A 96 -3.82 -2.51 -5.73
C ARG A 96 -3.35 -3.71 -6.55
N ALA A 97 -3.85 -4.91 -6.24
CA ALA A 97 -3.50 -6.12 -6.96
C ALA A 97 -3.86 -6.04 -8.45
N LEU A 98 -5.05 -5.49 -8.76
CA LEU A 98 -5.49 -5.26 -10.13
C LEU A 98 -4.59 -4.26 -10.86
N ALA A 99 -4.29 -3.12 -10.24
CA ALA A 99 -3.39 -2.12 -10.82
C ALA A 99 -2.01 -2.72 -11.12
N GLU A 100 -1.38 -3.38 -10.15
CA GLU A 100 -0.05 -3.97 -10.35
C GLU A 100 -0.09 -5.08 -11.42
N SER A 101 -1.15 -5.91 -11.48
CA SER A 101 -1.31 -6.94 -12.52
C SER A 101 -1.44 -6.33 -13.92
N VAL A 102 -2.22 -5.26 -14.07
CA VAL A 102 -2.35 -4.53 -15.34
C VAL A 102 -1.03 -3.86 -15.72
N LYS A 103 -0.30 -3.28 -14.76
CA LYS A 103 1.01 -2.67 -14.98
C LYS A 103 2.02 -3.70 -15.47
N THR A 104 2.10 -4.85 -14.81
CA THR A 104 2.91 -6.00 -15.24
C THR A 104 2.58 -6.43 -16.66
N LEU A 105 1.29 -6.60 -16.98
CA LEU A 105 0.88 -7.00 -18.32
C LEU A 105 1.23 -5.94 -19.37
N THR A 106 1.09 -4.66 -19.01
CA THR A 106 1.40 -3.52 -19.88
C THR A 106 2.87 -3.51 -20.25
N TRP A 107 3.77 -3.68 -19.28
CA TRP A 107 5.20 -3.76 -19.55
C TRP A 107 5.54 -4.96 -20.42
N ARG A 108 4.99 -6.15 -20.14
CA ARG A 108 5.19 -7.35 -20.98
C ARG A 108 4.76 -7.12 -22.43
N TYR A 109 3.62 -6.45 -22.64
CA TYR A 109 3.14 -6.09 -23.98
C TYR A 109 4.08 -5.09 -24.67
N ALA A 110 4.41 -4.00 -23.97
CA ALA A 110 5.17 -2.89 -24.54
C ALA A 110 6.61 -3.30 -24.89
N VAL A 111 7.20 -4.26 -24.18
CA VAL A 111 8.56 -4.74 -24.46
C VAL A 111 8.61 -6.04 -25.25
N ALA A 112 7.47 -6.48 -25.76
CA ALA A 112 7.28 -7.70 -26.54
C ALA A 112 7.79 -8.99 -25.87
N ALA A 113 7.55 -9.10 -24.56
CA ALA A 113 7.76 -10.34 -23.82
C ALA A 113 6.49 -11.20 -23.85
N GLN A 114 6.65 -12.51 -23.65
CA GLN A 114 5.55 -13.45 -23.43
C GLN A 114 4.55 -12.84 -22.43
N PRO A 115 3.23 -12.91 -22.68
CA PRO A 115 2.56 -13.68 -23.73
C PRO A 115 2.51 -12.99 -25.12
N PHE A 116 3.22 -11.88 -25.32
CA PHE A 116 3.13 -11.02 -26.51
C PHE A 116 4.46 -10.95 -27.27
N PRO A 117 4.98 -12.07 -27.82
CA PRO A 117 6.28 -12.08 -28.47
C PRO A 117 6.38 -11.07 -29.62
N ALA A 118 7.60 -10.66 -29.97
CA ALA A 118 7.84 -9.78 -31.11
C ALA A 118 7.34 -10.42 -32.42
N GLY A 119 6.75 -9.62 -33.31
CA GLY A 119 6.18 -10.09 -34.58
C GLY A 119 4.79 -10.75 -34.49
N ASP A 120 4.21 -10.88 -33.29
CA ASP A 120 2.83 -11.36 -33.13
C ASP A 120 1.81 -10.28 -33.51
N GLU A 121 1.10 -10.50 -34.62
CA GLU A 121 0.04 -9.64 -35.13
C GLU A 121 -1.21 -9.62 -34.21
N GLN A 122 -1.39 -10.65 -33.38
CA GLN A 122 -2.54 -10.76 -32.47
C GLN A 122 -2.28 -10.17 -31.09
N ALA A 123 -1.09 -9.60 -30.84
CA ALA A 123 -0.71 -9.10 -29.53
C ALA A 123 -1.66 -8.04 -28.97
N ASP A 124 -2.15 -7.11 -29.80
CA ASP A 124 -3.14 -6.10 -29.38
C ASP A 124 -4.45 -6.74 -28.92
N VAL A 125 -4.94 -7.72 -29.69
CA VAL A 125 -6.19 -8.42 -29.41
C VAL A 125 -6.07 -9.25 -28.12
N GLU A 126 -4.99 -10.01 -27.99
CA GLU A 126 -4.75 -10.84 -26.80
C GLU A 126 -4.52 -9.96 -25.56
N PHE A 127 -3.85 -8.81 -25.69
CA PHE A 127 -3.65 -7.88 -24.60
C PHE A 127 -4.98 -7.34 -24.09
N VAL A 128 -5.83 -6.83 -24.99
CA VAL A 128 -7.17 -6.33 -24.62
C VAL A 128 -8.00 -7.43 -23.98
N LYS A 129 -7.98 -8.65 -24.53
CA LYS A 129 -8.70 -9.81 -23.96
C LYS A 129 -8.25 -10.13 -22.54
N ARG A 130 -6.95 -10.09 -22.25
CA ARG A 130 -6.41 -10.32 -20.91
C ARG A 130 -6.75 -9.20 -19.93
N ILE A 131 -6.71 -7.94 -20.36
CA ILE A 131 -7.19 -6.79 -19.58
C ILE A 131 -8.67 -6.97 -19.19
N GLN A 132 -9.51 -7.37 -20.15
CA GLN A 132 -10.93 -7.64 -19.91
C GLN A 132 -11.16 -8.84 -18.99
N ALA A 133 -10.30 -9.87 -19.04
CA ALA A 133 -10.37 -10.99 -18.11
C ALA A 133 -10.06 -10.53 -16.67
N MET A 134 -8.97 -9.80 -16.46
CA MET A 134 -8.60 -9.28 -15.14
C MET A 134 -9.68 -8.38 -14.51
N HIS A 135 -10.40 -7.60 -15.32
CA HIS A 135 -11.52 -6.81 -14.82
C HIS A 135 -12.69 -7.68 -14.33
N ARG A 136 -12.99 -8.78 -15.03
CA ARG A 136 -14.09 -9.70 -14.67
C ARG A 136 -13.80 -10.48 -13.38
N ASP A 137 -12.54 -10.76 -13.11
CA ASP A 137 -12.13 -11.56 -11.94
C ASP A 137 -12.19 -10.77 -10.62
N LEU A 138 -12.43 -9.45 -10.65
CA LEU A 138 -12.47 -8.58 -9.46
C LEU A 138 -13.72 -7.65 -9.45
N PRO A 139 -14.93 -8.20 -9.31
CA PRO A 139 -16.18 -7.45 -9.43
C PRO A 139 -16.44 -6.45 -8.28
N ASN A 140 -15.76 -6.60 -7.14
CA ASN A 140 -16.03 -5.80 -5.93
C ASN A 140 -15.33 -4.43 -5.95
N VAL A 141 -14.38 -4.21 -6.86
CA VAL A 141 -13.69 -2.94 -6.99
C VAL A 141 -14.55 -1.99 -7.81
N HIS A 142 -15.18 -1.02 -7.15
CA HIS A 142 -15.92 0.05 -7.82
C HIS A 142 -14.93 0.99 -8.51
N LEU A 143 -14.77 0.79 -9.82
CA LEU A 143 -13.88 1.59 -10.64
C LEU A 143 -14.59 2.85 -11.15
N GLY A 144 -13.88 3.98 -11.12
CA GLY A 144 -14.35 5.20 -11.76
C GLY A 144 -14.33 5.09 -13.29
N PRO A 145 -15.12 5.90 -14.01
CA PRO A 145 -15.07 5.94 -15.46
C PRO A 145 -13.70 6.41 -15.94
N THR A 146 -13.25 5.86 -17.07
CA THR A 146 -12.00 6.23 -17.74
C THR A 146 -12.23 6.34 -19.24
N THR A 147 -11.57 7.30 -19.87
CA THR A 147 -11.55 7.48 -21.33
C THR A 147 -10.23 7.03 -21.95
N ALA A 148 -9.27 6.60 -21.12
CA ALA A 148 -7.97 6.16 -21.59
C ALA A 148 -8.11 4.86 -22.39
N PRO A 149 -7.46 4.75 -23.56
CA PRO A 149 -7.52 3.53 -24.35
C PRO A 149 -6.86 2.36 -23.61
N PRO A 150 -7.23 1.11 -23.92
CA PRO A 150 -6.53 -0.05 -23.39
C PRO A 150 -5.05 -0.09 -23.81
N ILE A 151 -4.73 0.38 -25.02
CA ILE A 151 -3.36 0.43 -25.56
C ILE A 151 -3.10 1.86 -26.01
N SER A 152 -2.15 2.53 -25.36
CA SER A 152 -1.69 3.87 -25.75
C SER A 152 -0.80 3.81 -26.99
N GLU A 153 -0.65 4.95 -27.67
CA GLU A 153 0.29 5.09 -28.79
C GLU A 153 1.73 4.80 -28.33
N ARG A 154 2.11 5.30 -27.15
CA ARG A 154 3.44 5.09 -26.57
C ARG A 154 3.78 3.63 -26.31
N MET A 155 2.80 2.83 -25.87
CA MET A 155 2.96 1.38 -25.74
C MET A 155 3.25 0.70 -27.09
N ARG A 156 2.59 1.12 -28.17
CA ARG A 156 2.83 0.58 -29.51
C ARG A 156 4.17 1.02 -30.08
N GLU A 157 4.55 2.28 -29.88
CA GLU A 157 5.85 2.81 -30.28
C GLU A 157 6.99 2.04 -29.63
N LEU A 158 6.91 1.83 -28.32
CA LEU A 158 7.91 1.05 -27.59
C LEU A 158 7.93 -0.41 -28.09
N ARG A 159 6.76 -1.01 -28.33
CA ARG A 159 6.66 -2.39 -28.84
C ARG A 159 7.28 -2.55 -30.23
N ALA A 160 7.11 -1.58 -31.12
CA ALA A 160 7.66 -1.59 -32.47
C ALA A 160 9.17 -1.26 -32.51
N ALA A 161 9.74 -0.79 -31.40
CA ALA A 161 11.13 -0.39 -31.35
C ALA A 161 12.09 -1.60 -31.40
N PRO A 162 13.34 -1.40 -31.89
CA PRO A 162 14.37 -2.41 -31.84
C PRO A 162 14.61 -2.93 -30.42
N LEU A 163 15.05 -4.18 -30.30
CA LEU A 163 15.27 -4.86 -29.01
C LEU A 163 16.11 -4.01 -28.03
N ALA A 164 17.20 -3.39 -28.52
CA ALA A 164 18.07 -2.55 -27.69
C ALA A 164 17.32 -1.37 -27.04
N VAL A 165 16.37 -0.75 -27.77
CA VAL A 165 15.55 0.36 -27.26
C VAL A 165 14.55 -0.15 -26.22
N ARG A 166 13.90 -1.30 -26.49
CA ARG A 166 12.98 -1.95 -25.54
C ARG A 166 13.67 -2.35 -24.24
N LYS A 167 14.88 -2.91 -24.35
CA LYS A 167 15.74 -3.27 -23.20
C LYS A 167 16.04 -2.07 -22.33
N GLU A 168 16.55 -1.01 -22.92
CA GLU A 168 16.93 0.20 -22.18
C GLU A 168 15.71 0.83 -21.50
N ALA A 169 14.59 1.00 -22.23
CA ALA A 169 13.37 1.55 -21.67
C ALA A 169 12.81 0.74 -20.50
N TYR A 170 12.85 -0.59 -20.59
CA TYR A 170 12.44 -1.48 -19.50
C TYR A 170 13.39 -1.40 -18.30
N LEU A 171 14.70 -1.44 -18.56
CA LEU A 171 15.71 -1.39 -17.52
C LEU A 171 15.58 -0.10 -16.72
N THR A 172 15.54 1.06 -17.39
CA THR A 172 15.47 2.36 -16.72
C THR A 172 14.07 2.67 -16.18
N GLY A 173 13.04 2.46 -16.99
CA GLY A 173 11.67 2.88 -16.69
C GLY A 173 10.89 1.93 -15.79
N ARG A 174 11.34 0.67 -15.69
CA ARG A 174 10.64 -0.36 -14.93
C ARG A 174 11.51 -1.01 -13.85
N VAL A 175 12.67 -1.56 -14.20
CA VAL A 175 13.46 -2.34 -13.24
C VAL A 175 14.17 -1.44 -12.24
N LEU A 176 14.92 -0.44 -12.72
CA LEU A 176 15.68 0.48 -11.87
C LEU A 176 14.75 1.37 -11.03
N ASP A 177 13.74 1.97 -11.65
CA ASP A 177 12.73 2.76 -10.93
C ASP A 177 12.08 1.95 -9.79
N GLN A 178 11.68 0.70 -10.07
CA GLN A 178 11.06 -0.16 -9.08
C GLN A 178 12.05 -0.60 -7.97
N GLN A 179 13.31 -0.89 -8.33
CA GLN A 179 14.36 -1.24 -7.37
C GLN A 179 14.66 -0.07 -6.42
N ASP A 180 14.87 1.12 -6.96
CA ASP A 180 15.16 2.34 -6.19
C ASP A 180 13.98 2.73 -5.30
N TRP A 181 12.76 2.57 -5.81
CA TRP A 181 11.54 2.76 -5.04
C TRP A 181 11.47 1.78 -3.86
N TYR A 182 11.72 0.48 -4.08
CA TYR A 182 11.73 -0.52 -3.01
C TYR A 182 12.82 -0.22 -1.97
N ALA A 183 14.05 0.06 -2.40
CA ALA A 183 15.16 0.37 -1.49
C ALA A 183 14.85 1.60 -0.62
N THR A 184 14.36 2.68 -1.25
CA THR A 184 13.98 3.91 -0.54
C THR A 184 12.84 3.68 0.44
N LYS A 185 11.79 2.93 0.02
CA LYS A 185 10.65 2.61 0.87
C LYS A 185 11.03 1.69 2.02
N ALA A 186 11.90 0.71 1.80
CA ALA A 186 12.39 -0.18 2.86
C ALA A 186 12.99 0.62 4.01
N VAL A 187 13.92 1.55 3.71
CA VAL A 187 14.55 2.43 4.71
C VAL A 187 13.52 3.27 5.45
N TYR A 188 12.61 3.92 4.71
CA TYR A 188 11.53 4.72 5.32
C TYR A 188 10.65 3.90 6.27
N HIS A 189 10.23 2.70 5.85
CA HIS A 189 9.38 1.84 6.66
C HIS A 189 10.12 1.29 7.89
N GLN A 190 11.40 0.94 7.76
CA GLN A 190 12.24 0.48 8.86
C GLN A 190 12.47 1.57 9.92
N GLN A 191 12.78 2.80 9.50
CA GLN A 191 12.93 3.94 10.41
C GLN A 191 11.61 4.21 11.15
N ARG A 192 10.49 4.22 10.44
CA ARG A 192 9.18 4.44 11.06
C ARG A 192 8.81 3.31 12.03
N ALA A 193 9.07 2.05 11.67
CA ALA A 193 8.85 0.92 12.57
C ALA A 193 9.67 1.05 13.86
N ARG A 194 10.93 1.49 13.77
CA ARG A 194 11.78 1.77 14.95
C ARG A 194 11.18 2.86 15.83
N ILE A 195 10.72 3.97 15.24
CA ILE A 195 10.06 5.06 15.99
C ILE A 195 8.84 4.52 16.75
N TYR A 196 7.92 3.81 16.08
CA TYR A 196 6.72 3.27 16.75
C TYR A 196 7.08 2.30 17.88
N ARG A 197 8.07 1.43 17.67
CA ARG A 197 8.56 0.51 18.71
C ARG A 197 9.11 1.26 19.92
N THR A 198 9.94 2.28 19.70
CA THR A 198 10.49 3.10 20.79
C THR A 198 9.39 3.89 21.50
N THR A 199 8.43 4.46 20.77
CA THR A 199 7.28 5.16 21.36
C THR A 199 6.46 4.24 22.25
N MET A 200 6.19 3.01 21.80
CA MET A 200 5.47 2.01 22.59
C MET A 200 6.21 1.67 23.89
N LEU A 201 7.52 1.41 23.81
CA LEU A 201 8.34 1.13 24.99
C LEU A 201 8.36 2.30 25.99
N VAL A 202 8.49 3.54 25.50
CA VAL A 202 8.44 4.74 26.36
C VAL A 202 7.08 4.87 27.04
N MET A 203 5.98 4.63 26.31
CA MET A 203 4.63 4.67 26.89
C MET A 203 4.44 3.58 27.96
N GLU A 204 4.97 2.38 27.76
CA GLU A 204 4.94 1.31 28.76
C GLU A 204 5.71 1.69 30.02
N VAL A 205 6.92 2.25 29.90
CA VAL A 205 7.71 2.74 31.04
C VAL A 205 6.96 3.85 31.80
N VAL A 206 6.36 4.80 31.08
CA VAL A 206 5.53 5.86 31.68
C VAL A 206 4.31 5.26 32.38
N GLY A 207 3.70 4.22 31.81
CA GLY A 207 2.57 3.51 32.41
C GLY A 207 2.94 2.84 33.72
N VAL A 208 4.09 2.14 33.76
CA VAL A 208 4.62 1.52 34.98
C VAL A 208 4.93 2.58 36.03
N ALA A 209 5.61 3.67 35.66
CA ALA A 209 5.91 4.77 36.58
C ALA A 209 4.63 5.43 37.13
N GLY A 210 3.62 5.65 36.27
CA GLY A 210 2.33 6.20 36.66
C GLY A 210 1.54 5.29 37.61
N ALA A 211 1.56 3.97 37.36
CA ALA A 211 0.94 2.99 38.24
C ALA A 211 1.61 2.96 39.63
N LEU A 212 2.95 3.02 39.68
CA LEU A 212 3.69 3.11 40.94
C LEU A 212 3.40 4.41 41.69
N ALA A 213 3.39 5.56 40.99
CA ALA A 213 3.07 6.85 41.60
C ALA A 213 1.68 6.87 42.25
N LYS A 214 0.68 6.29 41.56
CA LYS A 214 -0.67 6.09 42.11
C LYS A 214 -0.66 5.17 43.33
N ALA A 215 0.07 4.05 43.28
CA ALA A 215 0.18 3.11 44.39
C ALA A 215 0.83 3.75 45.65
N THR A 216 1.74 4.71 45.46
CA THR A 216 2.38 5.47 46.55
C THR A 216 1.59 6.71 47.00
N GLY A 217 0.43 6.99 46.41
CA GLY A 217 -0.40 8.15 46.75
C GLY A 217 0.14 9.50 46.28
N VAL A 218 1.06 9.51 45.30
CA VAL A 218 1.63 10.75 44.73
C VAL A 218 0.67 11.39 43.72
N VAL A 219 -0.23 10.59 43.12
CA VAL A 219 -1.20 11.03 42.10
C VAL A 219 -2.57 10.41 42.39
N ASP A 220 -3.61 11.23 42.42
CA ASP A 220 -4.99 10.82 42.73
C ASP A 220 -5.86 10.51 41.50
N PHE A 221 -5.47 10.95 40.30
CA PHE A 221 -6.25 10.70 39.07
C PHE A 221 -5.82 9.41 38.37
N ASP A 222 -6.72 8.83 37.57
CA ASP A 222 -6.53 7.50 36.95
C ASP A 222 -5.60 7.52 35.71
N LEU A 223 -4.34 7.91 35.92
CA LEU A 223 -3.30 7.96 34.90
C LEU A 223 -3.06 6.60 34.22
N ALA A 224 -3.24 5.50 34.97
CA ALA A 224 -3.03 4.14 34.47
C ALA A 224 -4.01 3.78 33.34
N GLY A 225 -5.29 4.13 33.49
CA GLY A 225 -6.31 3.88 32.46
C GLY A 225 -6.03 4.62 31.14
N ILE A 226 -5.62 5.89 31.24
CA ILE A 226 -5.25 6.71 30.07
C ILE A 226 -4.03 6.11 29.36
N VAL A 227 -2.98 5.75 30.10
CA VAL A 227 -1.77 5.18 29.51
C VAL A 227 -2.06 3.83 28.86
N ALA A 228 -2.86 2.96 29.50
CA ALA A 228 -3.26 1.69 28.92
C ALA A 228 -4.03 1.87 27.59
N ALA A 229 -4.93 2.85 27.52
CA ALA A 229 -5.65 3.19 26.29
C ALA A 229 -4.71 3.71 25.19
N MET A 230 -3.74 4.58 25.54
CA MET A 230 -2.74 5.06 24.58
C MET A 230 -1.84 3.94 24.04
N VAL A 231 -1.34 3.06 24.91
CA VAL A 231 -0.53 1.89 24.50
C VAL A 231 -1.34 0.99 23.57
N SER A 232 -2.58 0.69 23.92
CA SER A 232 -3.49 -0.12 23.09
C SER A 232 -3.74 0.51 21.72
N ALA A 233 -3.94 1.84 21.68
CA ALA A 233 -4.14 2.57 20.43
C ALA A 233 -2.87 2.56 19.55
N VAL A 234 -1.68 2.76 20.14
CA VAL A 234 -0.41 2.69 19.41
C VAL A 234 -0.12 1.28 18.90
N ALA A 235 -0.40 0.26 19.70
CA ALA A 235 -0.27 -1.14 19.30
C ALA A 235 -1.20 -1.47 18.12
N ALA A 236 -2.48 -1.10 18.22
CA ALA A 236 -3.45 -1.28 17.15
C ALA A 236 -3.05 -0.52 15.87
N TRP A 237 -2.59 0.73 15.97
CA TRP A 237 -2.10 1.48 14.81
C TRP A 237 -0.86 0.83 14.17
N THR A 238 0.05 0.31 14.98
CA THR A 238 1.24 -0.40 14.53
C THR A 238 0.86 -1.68 13.78
N ALA A 239 -0.09 -2.45 14.33
CA ALA A 239 -0.66 -3.64 13.69
C ALA A 239 -1.37 -3.29 12.37
N THR A 240 -2.11 -2.19 12.29
CA THR A 240 -2.72 -1.74 11.03
C THR A 240 -1.69 -1.34 9.96
N ARG A 241 -0.60 -0.68 10.35
CA ARG A 241 0.40 -0.17 9.40
C ARG A 241 1.43 -1.21 8.96
N GLN A 242 1.64 -2.28 9.75
CA GLN A 242 2.58 -3.39 9.49
C GLN A 242 3.93 -2.97 8.90
N ARG A 243 4.50 -1.86 9.41
CA ARG A 243 5.66 -1.22 8.76
C ARG A 243 6.90 -2.11 8.74
N ALA A 244 7.09 -2.96 9.76
CA ALA A 244 8.19 -3.91 9.81
C ALA A 244 8.07 -4.97 8.70
N ALA A 245 6.90 -5.61 8.56
CA ALA A 245 6.66 -6.60 7.51
C ALA A 245 6.81 -6.00 6.11
N THR A 246 6.27 -4.80 5.87
CA THR A 246 6.45 -4.09 4.59
C THR A 246 7.92 -3.74 4.31
N ALA A 247 8.69 -3.35 5.33
CA ALA A 247 10.12 -3.10 5.14
C ALA A 247 10.87 -4.37 4.70
N THR A 248 10.62 -5.50 5.36
CA THR A 248 11.25 -6.79 5.02
C THR A 248 10.95 -7.21 3.59
N ALA A 249 9.69 -7.12 3.16
CA ALA A 249 9.29 -7.45 1.80
C ALA A 249 10.03 -6.59 0.76
N TYR A 250 10.14 -5.28 1.00
CA TYR A 250 10.85 -4.37 0.10
C TYR A 250 12.36 -4.59 0.06
N VAL A 251 12.99 -4.96 1.19
CA VAL A 251 14.42 -5.32 1.19
C VAL A 251 14.66 -6.52 0.28
N VAL A 252 13.89 -7.60 0.46
CA VAL A 252 14.01 -8.81 -0.36
C VAL A 252 13.79 -8.49 -1.83
N ALA A 253 12.70 -7.79 -2.17
CA ALA A 253 12.39 -7.42 -3.55
C ALA A 253 13.49 -6.55 -4.19
N SER A 254 14.09 -5.61 -3.45
CA SER A 254 15.18 -4.78 -3.97
C SER A 254 16.45 -5.57 -4.31
N HIS A 255 16.76 -6.62 -3.53
CA HIS A 255 17.89 -7.50 -3.80
C HIS A 255 17.59 -8.46 -4.95
N GLU A 256 16.38 -9.03 -5.01
CA GLU A 256 15.95 -9.86 -6.15
C GLU A 256 16.03 -9.07 -7.46
N LEU A 257 15.52 -7.83 -7.48
CA LEU A 257 15.64 -6.97 -8.67
C LEU A 257 17.08 -6.60 -9.00
N GLY A 258 17.97 -6.50 -8.02
CA GLY A 258 19.40 -6.30 -8.26
C GLY A 258 20.06 -7.45 -9.01
N VAL A 259 19.64 -8.69 -8.75
CA VAL A 259 20.11 -9.88 -9.49
C VAL A 259 19.53 -9.91 -10.90
N ILE A 260 18.23 -9.61 -11.04
CA ILE A 260 17.54 -9.55 -12.33
C ILE A 260 18.13 -8.47 -13.24
N ARG A 261 18.52 -7.32 -12.66
CA ARG A 261 19.22 -6.25 -13.37
C ARG A 261 20.49 -6.75 -14.04
N ASP A 262 21.34 -7.50 -13.32
CA ASP A 262 22.58 -8.08 -13.86
C ASP A 262 22.32 -9.10 -14.99
N LEU A 263 21.19 -9.82 -14.90
CA LEU A 263 20.77 -10.75 -15.96
C LEU A 263 20.34 -10.01 -17.23
N ILE A 264 19.56 -8.94 -17.07
CA ILE A 264 18.97 -8.15 -18.16
C ILE A 264 20.02 -7.32 -18.91
N ASP A 265 21.08 -6.88 -18.23
CA ASP A 265 22.15 -6.06 -18.81
C ASP A 265 23.05 -6.82 -19.80
N ARG A 266 22.85 -8.14 -19.93
CA ARG A 266 23.62 -8.99 -20.84
C ARG A 266 23.14 -8.82 -22.28
N ASP A 267 23.99 -9.24 -23.22
CA ASP A 267 23.54 -9.40 -24.60
C ASP A 267 22.63 -10.63 -24.67
N LEU A 268 21.37 -10.39 -25.02
CA LEU A 268 20.27 -11.36 -25.01
C LEU A 268 19.56 -11.28 -26.35
N ASP A 269 19.25 -12.43 -26.95
CA ASP A 269 18.33 -12.49 -28.08
C ASP A 269 16.87 -12.22 -27.64
N GLU A 270 15.91 -12.17 -28.58
CA GLU A 270 14.48 -11.93 -28.27
C GLU A 270 13.88 -12.97 -27.33
N GLN A 271 14.30 -14.23 -27.43
CA GLN A 271 13.74 -15.31 -26.62
C GLN A 271 14.24 -15.22 -25.18
N GLN A 272 15.55 -15.04 -25.01
CA GLN A 272 16.20 -14.81 -23.72
C GLN A 272 15.70 -13.52 -23.07
N TRP A 273 15.52 -12.45 -23.87
CA TRP A 273 14.93 -11.20 -23.42
C TRP A 273 13.53 -11.40 -22.86
N SER A 274 12.65 -12.06 -23.62
CA SER A 274 11.29 -12.33 -23.19
C SER A 274 11.27 -13.14 -21.88
N ALA A 275 12.15 -14.14 -21.72
CA ALA A 275 12.23 -14.92 -20.49
C ALA A 275 12.68 -14.06 -19.30
N ALA A 276 13.71 -13.22 -19.49
CA ALA A 276 14.20 -12.33 -18.45
C ALA A 276 13.14 -11.33 -17.98
N VAL A 277 12.33 -10.77 -18.89
CA VAL A 277 11.21 -9.87 -18.53
C VAL A 277 10.12 -10.63 -17.75
N VAL A 278 9.80 -11.87 -18.15
CA VAL A 278 8.82 -12.69 -17.42
C VAL A 278 9.30 -12.98 -16.01
N ASP A 279 10.57 -13.32 -15.83
CA ASP A 279 11.16 -13.58 -14.51
C ASP A 279 11.18 -12.30 -13.65
N ALA A 280 11.53 -11.16 -14.26
CA ALA A 280 11.53 -9.85 -13.62
C ALA A 280 10.15 -9.47 -13.09
N GLU A 281 9.14 -9.49 -13.96
CA GLU A 281 7.77 -9.16 -13.57
C GLU A 281 7.16 -10.18 -12.59
N SER A 282 7.59 -11.45 -12.68
CA SER A 282 7.20 -12.48 -11.70
C SER A 282 7.78 -12.19 -10.32
N ALA A 283 9.03 -11.72 -10.24
CA ALA A 283 9.64 -11.28 -8.99
C ALA A 283 8.92 -10.07 -8.38
N ILE A 284 8.59 -9.08 -9.21
CA ILE A 284 7.79 -7.92 -8.76
C ILE A 284 6.42 -8.37 -8.24
N SER A 285 5.77 -9.30 -8.94
CA SER A 285 4.45 -9.81 -8.55
C SER A 285 4.49 -10.61 -7.23
N ARG A 286 5.55 -11.39 -6.96
CA ARG A 286 5.71 -12.14 -5.71
C ARG A 286 5.75 -11.24 -4.47
N GLU A 287 6.36 -10.05 -4.58
CA GLU A 287 6.38 -9.06 -3.49
C GLU A 287 4.95 -8.72 -3.07
N HIS A 288 4.08 -8.44 -4.03
CA HIS A 288 2.69 -8.11 -3.76
C HIS A 288 1.97 -9.29 -3.08
N THR A 289 2.16 -10.52 -3.56
CA THR A 289 1.56 -11.71 -2.93
C THR A 289 2.04 -11.93 -1.49
N MET A 290 3.35 -11.78 -1.23
CA MET A 290 3.90 -11.86 0.14
C MET A 290 3.34 -10.76 1.04
N TRP A 291 3.17 -9.55 0.51
CA TRP A 291 2.57 -8.44 1.23
C TRP A 291 1.09 -8.68 1.59
N HIS A 292 0.33 -9.35 0.71
CA HIS A 292 -1.03 -9.80 0.98
C HIS A 292 -1.08 -10.93 2.01
N ALA A 293 -0.22 -11.95 1.88
CA ALA A 293 -0.18 -13.09 2.80
C ALA A 293 0.13 -12.66 4.25
N ASN A 294 1.04 -11.71 4.44
CA ASN A 294 1.35 -11.14 5.76
C ASN A 294 0.18 -10.36 6.42
N ARG A 295 -0.90 -10.09 5.70
CA ARG A 295 -2.09 -9.37 6.18
C ARG A 295 -3.33 -10.24 6.36
N ALA A 296 -3.35 -11.43 5.75
CA ALA A 296 -4.45 -12.38 5.87
C ALA A 296 -4.38 -13.23 7.16
N HIS A 297 -3.28 -13.12 7.91
CA HIS A 297 -3.03 -13.73 9.21
C HIS A 297 -3.00 -12.66 10.31
#